data_AF-A0A851CM44-F1
#
_entry.id   AF-A0A851CM44-F1
#
_cell.length_a   1.000
_cell.length_b   1.000
_cell.length_c   1.000
_cell.angle_alpha   90.00
_cell.angle_beta   90.00
_cell.angle_gamma   90.00
#
_symmetry.space_group_name_H-M   'P 1'
#
loop_
_entity.id
_entity.type
_entity.pdbx_description
1 polymer ?
#
loop_
_entity_poly.entity_id
_entity_poly.type
_entity_poly.pdbx_seq_one_letter_code
_entity_poly.pdbx_strand_id
1 'polypeptide(L)'
;MSSQEEILSDGRFSCVARDPRFWEMPEKERKVKIDKRFRAMFHDKKFKLRYTVDKRGRPVNFSSTENLRKFYALSESDSDLSESDSKEHTGKKKKKKIGKGEGNS
;
A
#
# COMPACT_ATOMS: atom_id res chain seq x y z
N MET A 1 22.03 -16.52 11.55
CA MET A 1 22.12 -17.86 10.93
C MET A 1 22.59 -18.90 11.94
N SER A 2 23.59 -18.63 12.79
CA SER A 2 24.12 -19.58 13.78
C SER A 2 23.12 -20.08 14.84
N SER A 3 22.15 -19.26 15.26
CA SER A 3 21.20 -19.65 16.32
C SER A 3 20.21 -20.75 15.91
N GLN A 4 19.90 -20.90 14.63
CA GLN A 4 18.97 -21.93 14.15
C GLN A 4 19.62 -23.31 14.16
N GLU A 5 20.90 -23.40 13.81
CA GLU A 5 21.66 -24.66 13.82
C GLU A 5 21.83 -25.21 15.24
N GLU A 6 22.01 -24.34 16.24
CA GLU A 6 22.04 -24.73 17.65
C GLU A 6 20.69 -25.31 18.10
N ILE A 7 19.56 -24.71 17.70
CA ILE A 7 18.22 -25.20 18.02
C ILE A 7 17.93 -26.55 17.32
N LEU A 8 18.39 -26.72 16.09
CA LEU A 8 18.19 -27.97 15.32
C LEU A 8 19.04 -29.14 15.82
N SER A 9 20.21 -28.84 16.40
CA SER A 9 21.09 -29.86 17.00
C SER A 9 20.66 -30.29 18.40
N ASP A 10 19.88 -29.46 19.11
CA ASP A 10 19.28 -29.83 20.39
C ASP A 10 18.17 -30.88 20.18
N GLY A 11 18.35 -32.06 20.76
CA GLY A 11 17.39 -33.17 20.70
C GLY A 11 15.98 -32.78 21.16
N ARG A 12 15.85 -31.80 22.06
CA ARG A 12 14.56 -31.29 22.56
C ARG A 12 13.73 -30.59 21.48
N PHE A 13 14.38 -29.92 20.52
CA PHE A 13 13.72 -29.13 19.48
C PHE A 13 13.83 -29.74 18.08
N SER A 14 14.53 -30.87 17.94
CA SER A 14 14.70 -31.61 16.68
C SER A 14 13.39 -31.90 15.93
N CYS A 15 12.28 -32.07 16.65
CA CYS A 15 10.96 -32.35 16.07
C CYS A 15 10.26 -31.09 15.51
N VAL A 16 10.58 -29.90 16.04
CA VAL A 16 9.90 -28.63 15.71
C VAL A 16 10.07 -28.26 14.25
N ALA A 17 11.23 -28.56 13.66
CA ALA A 17 11.48 -28.27 12.24
C ALA A 17 10.72 -29.17 11.27
N ARG A 18 10.33 -30.37 11.71
CA ARG A 18 9.68 -31.39 10.88
C ARG A 18 8.16 -31.43 11.08
N ASP A 19 7.68 -31.03 12.25
CA ASP A 19 6.26 -31.07 12.58
C ASP A 19 5.51 -29.88 11.92
N PRO A 20 4.54 -30.15 11.04
CA PRO A 20 3.80 -29.11 10.32
C PRO A 20 3.02 -28.18 11.26
N ARG A 21 2.78 -28.59 12.51
CA ARG A 21 2.14 -27.74 13.53
C ARG A 21 2.97 -26.50 13.86
N PHE A 22 4.30 -26.58 13.74
CA PHE A 22 5.21 -25.49 14.03
C PHE A 22 5.70 -24.77 12.78
N TRP A 23 5.17 -25.11 11.60
CA TRP A 23 5.48 -24.35 10.39
C TRP A 23 4.86 -22.96 10.46
N GLU A 24 5.70 -21.96 10.20
CA GLU A 24 5.25 -20.59 10.11
C GLU A 24 4.31 -20.42 8.92
N MET A 25 3.22 -19.68 9.12
CA MET A 25 2.28 -19.38 8.05
C MET A 25 2.99 -18.61 6.93
N PRO A 26 2.87 -19.03 5.65
CA PRO A 26 3.53 -18.38 4.53
C PRO A 26 3.18 -16.89 4.43
N GLU A 27 4.17 -16.03 4.21
CA GLU A 27 3.95 -14.58 4.14
C GLU A 27 2.99 -14.15 3.03
N LYS A 28 2.94 -14.89 1.92
CA LYS A 28 2.05 -14.62 0.79
C LYS A 28 0.59 -14.87 1.14
N GLU A 29 0.30 -15.87 1.96
CA GLU A 29 -1.06 -16.18 2.42
C GLU A 29 -1.59 -15.13 3.39
N ARG A 30 -0.70 -14.38 4.04
CA ARG A 30 -1.06 -13.28 4.96
C ARG A 30 -1.52 -12.01 4.25
N LYS A 31 -1.15 -11.82 2.97
CA LYS A 31 -1.39 -10.57 2.24
C LYS A 31 -2.67 -10.65 1.41
N VAL A 32 -3.53 -9.64 1.58
CA VAL A 32 -4.80 -9.51 0.85
C VAL A 32 -4.59 -8.71 -0.43
N LYS A 33 -5.23 -9.11 -1.53
CA LYS A 33 -5.19 -8.33 -2.78
C LYS A 33 -5.88 -6.98 -2.57
N ILE A 34 -5.25 -5.92 -3.07
CA ILE A 34 -5.83 -4.58 -2.99
C ILE A 34 -6.92 -4.38 -4.05
N ASP A 35 -8.07 -3.84 -3.63
CA ASP A 35 -9.13 -3.39 -4.55
C ASP A 35 -8.74 -2.02 -5.15
N LYS A 36 -9.18 -1.78 -6.39
CA LYS A 36 -8.90 -0.57 -7.18
C LYS A 36 -9.23 0.72 -6.44
N ARG A 37 -10.26 0.69 -5.57
CA ARG A 37 -10.71 1.85 -4.79
C ARG A 37 -9.68 2.33 -3.77
N PHE A 38 -8.81 1.45 -3.28
CA PHE A 38 -7.89 1.75 -2.18
C PHE A 38 -6.45 1.98 -2.63
N ARG A 39 -6.19 1.90 -3.93
CA ARG A 39 -4.87 2.11 -4.53
C ARG A 39 -4.26 3.47 -4.18
N ALA A 40 -5.11 4.49 -4.20
CA ALA A 40 -4.72 5.87 -3.88
C ALA A 40 -4.11 6.02 -2.48
N MET A 41 -4.40 5.10 -1.53
CA MET A 41 -3.87 5.17 -0.16
C MET A 41 -2.33 5.10 -0.10
N PHE A 42 -1.69 4.49 -1.10
CA PHE A 42 -0.24 4.32 -1.14
C PHE A 42 0.47 5.51 -1.80
N HIS A 43 -0.22 6.24 -2.68
CA HIS A 43 0.37 7.28 -3.52
C HIS A 43 0.00 8.69 -3.06
N ASP A 44 -1.27 8.91 -2.73
CA ASP A 44 -1.78 10.23 -2.42
C ASP A 44 -1.20 10.75 -1.09
N LYS A 45 -0.70 11.98 -1.14
CA LYS A 45 -0.17 12.68 0.04
C LYS A 45 -1.22 12.84 1.15
N LYS A 46 -2.51 12.81 0.81
CA LYS A 46 -3.65 12.87 1.75
C LYS A 46 -3.64 11.71 2.75
N PHE A 47 -3.10 10.55 2.38
CA PHE A 47 -3.07 9.34 3.23
C PHE A 47 -1.67 9.04 3.80
N LYS A 48 -0.63 9.76 3.35
CA LYS A 48 0.75 9.62 3.83
C LYS A 48 0.92 10.43 5.13
N LEU A 49 0.65 9.78 6.25
CA LEU A 49 0.85 10.36 7.57
C LEU A 49 2.01 9.66 8.28
N ARG A 50 2.92 10.46 8.86
CA ARG A 50 4.05 9.98 9.65
C ARG A 50 3.80 10.30 11.12
N TYR A 51 3.80 9.27 11.95
CA TYR A 51 3.78 9.42 13.40
C TYR A 51 5.20 9.24 13.91
N THR A 52 5.70 10.23 14.65
CA THR A 52 7.03 10.19 15.28
C THR A 52 6.99 9.66 16.71
N VAL A 53 5.82 9.65 17.34
CA VAL A 53 5.62 9.29 18.74
C VAL A 53 4.38 8.41 18.87
N ASP A 54 4.51 7.28 19.58
CA ASP A 54 3.39 6.39 19.90
C ASP A 54 2.50 6.97 21.03
N LYS A 55 1.31 6.41 21.26
CA LYS A 55 0.41 6.79 22.37
C LYS A 55 1.06 6.71 23.75
N ARG A 56 2.15 5.95 23.88
CA ARG A 56 2.95 5.81 25.11
C ARG A 56 4.16 6.76 25.17
N GLY A 57 4.31 7.69 24.23
CA GLY A 57 5.41 8.65 24.22
C GLY A 57 6.74 8.12 23.68
N ARG A 58 6.82 6.84 23.28
CA ARG A 58 8.05 6.29 22.69
C ARG A 58 8.27 6.88 21.30
N PRO A 59 9.48 7.35 20.96
CA PRO A 59 9.79 7.76 19.60
C PRO A 59 9.75 6.53 18.70
N VAL A 60 8.96 6.58 17.64
CA VAL A 60 8.87 5.51 16.64
C VAL A 60 8.81 6.11 15.24
N ASN A 61 9.43 5.45 14.29
CA ASN A 61 9.34 5.79 12.87
C ASN A 61 8.24 4.94 12.24
N PHE A 62 6.98 5.34 12.37
CA PHE A 62 5.85 4.66 11.71
C PHE A 62 5.26 5.53 10.60
N SER A 63 5.31 5.03 9.37
CA SER A 63 4.54 5.58 8.24
C SER A 63 3.27 4.77 8.01
N SER A 64 2.17 5.44 7.67
CA SER A 64 0.91 4.78 7.27
C SER A 64 1.12 3.82 6.10
N THR A 65 1.95 4.20 5.12
CA THR A 65 2.23 3.38 3.93
C THR A 65 2.99 2.10 4.27
N GLU A 66 3.95 2.15 5.20
CA GLU A 66 4.74 1.00 5.63
C GLU A 66 3.87 -0.02 6.36
N ASN A 67 2.92 0.46 7.17
CA ASN A 67 1.98 -0.42 7.86
C ASN A 67 1.02 -1.11 6.89
N LEU A 68 0.51 -0.39 5.89
CA LEU A 68 -0.39 -0.96 4.88
C LEU A 68 0.32 -2.01 3.99
N ARG A 69 1.60 -1.82 3.67
CA ARG A 69 2.42 -2.78 2.89
C ARG A 69 2.55 -4.17 3.53
N LYS A 70 2.34 -4.28 4.85
CA LYS A 70 2.37 -5.56 5.57
C LYS A 70 1.14 -6.42 5.27
N PHE A 71 0.00 -5.78 5.05
CA PHE A 71 -1.30 -6.46 4.93
C PHE A 71 -1.74 -6.66 3.48
N TYR A 72 -1.26 -5.84 2.54
CA TYR A 72 -1.72 -5.88 1.15
C TYR A 72 -0.64 -6.38 0.19
N ALA A 73 -1.07 -7.21 -0.77
CA ALA A 73 -0.26 -7.59 -1.91
C ALA A 73 -0.32 -6.48 -2.97
N LEU A 74 0.76 -5.72 -3.09
CA LEU A 74 0.95 -4.74 -4.16
C LEU A 74 1.51 -5.47 -5.38
N SER A 75 0.82 -5.39 -6.52
CA SER A 75 1.39 -5.82 -7.79
C SER A 75 2.53 -4.86 -8.17
N GLU A 76 3.57 -5.34 -8.84
CA GLU A 76 4.70 -4.50 -9.29
C GLU A 76 4.24 -3.30 -10.13
N SER A 77 3.13 -3.46 -10.89
CA SER A 77 2.51 -2.37 -11.66
C SER A 77 1.90 -1.25 -10.80
N ASP A 78 1.68 -1.48 -9.50
CA ASP A 78 1.19 -0.48 -8.55
C ASP A 78 2.31 0.19 -7.74
N SER A 79 3.56 -0.29 -7.81
CA SER A 79 4.68 0.39 -7.13
C SER A 79 5.16 1.64 -7.88
N ASP A 80 4.93 1.71 -9.20
CA ASP A 80 5.61 2.66 -10.09
C ASP A 80 4.78 3.92 -10.45
N LEU A 81 3.62 4.10 -9.82
CA LEU A 81 2.76 5.28 -10.04
C LEU A 81 3.16 6.49 -9.18
N SER A 82 4.41 6.59 -8.73
CA SER A 82 4.89 7.74 -7.95
C SER A 82 5.73 8.69 -8.79
N GLU A 83 5.29 9.96 -8.81
CA GLU A 83 5.98 11.17 -9.31
C GLU A 83 5.59 11.67 -10.70
N SER A 84 4.31 12.04 -10.92
CA SER A 84 3.95 13.17 -11.80
C SER A 84 2.45 13.46 -11.71
N ASP A 85 2.02 14.33 -10.80
CA ASP A 85 0.91 15.24 -11.12
C ASP A 85 1.00 16.50 -10.24
N SER A 86 1.83 17.43 -10.71
CA SER A 86 1.73 18.84 -10.32
C SER A 86 1.20 19.58 -11.56
N LYS A 87 0.01 20.20 -11.43
CA LYS A 87 -0.74 20.99 -12.45
C LYS A 87 -1.42 20.08 -13.47
N GLU A 88 -2.74 20.10 -13.68
CA GLU A 88 -3.51 21.24 -14.17
C GLU A 88 -4.99 20.82 -14.33
N HIS A 89 -5.93 21.46 -13.63
CA HIS A 89 -7.36 21.37 -13.95
C HIS A 89 -7.92 22.77 -14.23
N THR A 90 -7.58 23.34 -15.37
CA THR A 90 -8.33 24.46 -15.96
C THR A 90 -9.40 23.89 -16.88
N GLY A 91 -10.63 23.77 -16.34
CA GLY A 91 -11.79 23.27 -17.08
C GLY A 91 -12.16 24.20 -18.25
N LYS A 92 -11.92 23.74 -19.49
CA LYS A 92 -12.40 24.40 -20.71
C LYS A 92 -13.93 24.24 -20.83
N LYS A 93 -14.69 25.26 -20.43
CA LYS A 93 -16.11 25.39 -20.78
C LYS A 93 -16.26 25.75 -22.26
N LYS A 94 -16.66 24.78 -23.09
CA LYS A 94 -17.15 25.04 -24.46
C LYS A 94 -18.56 25.64 -24.39
N LYS A 95 -18.69 26.96 -24.62
CA LYS A 95 -19.99 27.60 -24.91
C LYS A 95 -20.40 27.25 -26.35
N LYS A 96 -21.49 26.50 -26.52
CA LYS A 96 -22.19 26.35 -27.81
C LYS A 96 -22.86 27.69 -28.14
N LYS A 97 -22.60 28.26 -29.33
CA LYS A 97 -23.37 29.37 -29.87
C LYS A 97 -24.64 28.82 -30.53
N ILE A 98 -25.79 29.25 -30.05
CA ILE A 98 -27.08 29.16 -30.77
C ILE A 98 -27.00 30.14 -31.95
N GLY A 99 -27.25 29.65 -33.17
CA GLY A 99 -27.47 30.49 -34.33
C GLY A 99 -28.88 31.08 -34.29
N LYS A 100 -29.00 32.40 -34.37
CA LYS A 100 -30.26 33.08 -34.69
C LYS A 100 -30.39 33.12 -36.21
N GLY A 101 -31.45 32.52 -36.74
CA GLY A 101 -31.84 32.61 -38.13
C GLY A 101 -33.33 32.85 -38.23
N GLU A 102 -33.71 34.12 -38.34
CA GLU A 102 -34.99 34.68 -38.81
C GLU A 102 -34.58 36.11 -39.24
N GLY A 103 -34.83 36.66 -40.42
CA GLY A 103 -35.88 36.51 -41.42
C GLY A 103 -36.30 37.93 -41.81
N ASN A 104 -36.48 38.16 -43.12
CA ASN A 104 -37.14 39.30 -43.78
C ASN A 104 -36.30 40.53 -44.19
N SER A 105 -36.15 40.70 -45.50
CA SER A 105 -36.57 41.87 -46.31
C SER A 105 -36.46 41.50 -47.79
#